data_AF-A0A3E4N407-F1
#
_entry.id   AF-A0A3E4N407-F1
#
_cell.length_a   1.000
_cell.length_b   1.000
_cell.length_c   1.000
_cell.angle_alpha   90.00
_cell.angle_beta   90.00
_cell.angle_gamma   90.00
#
_symmetry.space_group_name_H-M   'P 1'
#
loop_
_entity.id
_entity.type
_entity.pdbx_description
1 polymer ?
#
loop_
_entity_poly.entity_id
_entity_poly.type
_entity_poly.pdbx_seq_one_letter_code
_entity_poly.pdbx_strand_id
1 'polypeptide(L)'
;MPVLRLSPEEMAVAIAGMLDEIKENPEESRYLCQTFWNKLWYDISSMDERASEEEVSYAIIVTMALLVVCLLLVDNVRHRTLALDLICVIQEHTSMQDLEQIQRQMNKFVWRMGEHRLKERMEQYWQSDMFLSDAIYEVLHKDGLEQQEIKPGKSHFRIAKKHKTNFAKILSAMFELRMFEDENGQIASNKQKLIEELGVFFDADYKNLSQLLNASKQNDNYIEIFEKMMEKAKKYDVK
;
A
#
# COMPACT_ATOMS: atom_id res chain seq x y z
N MET A 1 7.60 -6.82 24.21
CA MET A 1 7.16 -6.19 22.95
C MET A 1 6.24 -7.18 22.27
N PRO A 2 5.13 -6.76 21.65
CA PRO A 2 4.26 -7.70 20.97
C PRO A 2 5.04 -8.45 19.90
N VAL A 3 4.97 -9.79 19.93
CA VAL A 3 5.72 -10.67 19.02
C VAL A 3 4.92 -10.85 17.73
N LEU A 4 3.62 -11.05 17.85
CA LEU A 4 2.71 -11.12 16.72
C LEU A 4 2.56 -9.75 16.02
N ARG A 5 2.80 -9.72 14.72
CA ARG A 5 2.54 -8.58 13.85
C ARG A 5 1.58 -8.99 12.75
N LEU A 6 0.29 -8.75 12.97
CA LEU A 6 -0.71 -8.86 11.91
C LEU A 6 -0.78 -7.52 11.17
N SER A 7 -0.53 -7.55 9.86
CA SER A 7 -0.61 -6.36 9.01
C SER A 7 -2.07 -5.98 8.76
N PRO A 8 -2.38 -4.68 8.57
CA PRO A 8 -3.72 -4.24 8.17
C PRO A 8 -4.22 -4.92 6.88
N GLU A 9 -3.32 -5.26 5.97
CA GLU A 9 -3.60 -5.96 4.72
C GLU A 9 -4.09 -7.39 4.97
N GLU A 10 -3.42 -8.15 5.83
CA GLU A 10 -3.83 -9.52 6.21
C GLU A 10 -5.21 -9.52 6.89
N MET A 11 -5.47 -8.53 7.74
CA MET A 11 -6.80 -8.34 8.34
C MET A 11 -7.86 -8.04 7.28
N ALA A 12 -7.55 -7.17 6.31
CA ALA A 12 -8.48 -6.82 5.24
C ALA A 12 -8.80 -8.01 4.34
N VAL A 13 -7.80 -8.85 4.02
CA VAL A 13 -7.99 -10.09 3.25
C VAL A 13 -8.89 -11.07 4.02
N ALA A 14 -8.65 -11.28 5.31
CA ALA A 14 -9.47 -12.17 6.13
C ALA A 14 -10.94 -11.70 6.22
N ILE A 15 -11.15 -10.40 6.40
CA ILE A 15 -12.49 -9.79 6.44
C ILE A 15 -13.19 -9.93 5.08
N ALA A 16 -12.48 -9.64 3.98
CA ALA A 16 -13.04 -9.73 2.64
C ALA A 16 -13.43 -11.16 2.27
N GLY A 17 -12.54 -12.14 2.53
CA GLY A 17 -12.86 -13.55 2.28
C GLY A 17 -14.10 -14.00 3.03
N MET A 18 -14.27 -13.59 4.29
CA MET A 18 -15.47 -13.89 5.06
C MET A 18 -16.74 -13.20 4.51
N LEU A 19 -16.63 -11.94 4.10
CA LEU A 19 -17.75 -11.22 3.48
C LEU A 19 -18.17 -11.84 2.14
N ASP A 20 -17.21 -12.34 1.37
CA ASP A 20 -17.45 -13.03 0.11
C ASP A 20 -18.09 -14.40 0.34
N GLU A 21 -17.60 -15.18 1.31
CA GLU A 21 -18.19 -16.48 1.68
C GLU A 21 -19.65 -16.32 2.17
N ILE A 22 -19.94 -15.28 2.96
CA ILE A 22 -21.32 -14.94 3.38
C ILE A 22 -22.20 -14.60 2.17
N LYS A 23 -21.65 -13.87 1.21
CA LYS A 23 -22.36 -13.46 -0.01
C LYS A 23 -22.65 -14.64 -0.93
N GLU A 24 -21.67 -15.53 -1.12
CA GLU A 24 -21.76 -16.70 -1.98
C GLU A 24 -22.65 -17.79 -1.36
N ASN A 25 -22.55 -18.00 -0.04
CA ASN A 25 -23.27 -19.05 0.68
C ASN A 25 -24.16 -18.47 1.79
N PRO A 26 -25.30 -17.84 1.45
CA PRO A 26 -26.16 -17.21 2.45
C PRO A 26 -26.66 -18.24 3.49
N GLU A 27 -27.10 -19.42 3.05
CA GLU A 27 -27.68 -20.45 3.93
C GLU A 27 -26.70 -20.91 5.03
N GLU A 28 -25.41 -20.91 4.74
CA GLU A 28 -24.35 -21.34 5.66
C GLU A 28 -23.72 -20.19 6.46
N SER A 29 -24.08 -18.93 6.15
CA SER A 29 -23.46 -17.74 6.76
C SER A 29 -23.45 -17.76 8.29
N ARG A 30 -24.49 -18.33 8.91
CA ARG A 30 -24.55 -18.45 10.37
C ARG A 30 -23.50 -19.41 10.92
N TYR A 31 -23.34 -20.56 10.29
CA TYR A 31 -22.32 -21.55 10.65
C TYR A 31 -20.92 -20.98 10.44
N LEU A 32 -20.71 -20.26 9.33
CA LEU A 32 -19.46 -19.56 9.07
C LEU A 32 -19.14 -18.58 10.22
N CYS A 33 -20.07 -17.73 10.63
CA CYS A 33 -19.84 -16.78 11.73
C CYS A 33 -19.49 -17.46 13.07
N GLN A 34 -20.10 -18.61 13.36
CA GLN A 34 -19.82 -19.37 14.59
C GLN A 34 -18.44 -20.04 14.58
N THR A 35 -17.94 -20.42 13.40
CA THR A 35 -16.67 -21.14 13.25
C THR A 35 -15.50 -20.23 12.89
N PHE A 36 -15.76 -18.96 12.59
CA PHE A 36 -14.75 -18.01 12.13
C PHE A 36 -13.61 -17.78 13.14
N TRP A 37 -13.91 -17.81 14.44
CA TRP A 37 -12.88 -17.77 15.48
C TRP A 37 -11.83 -18.87 15.29
N ASN A 38 -12.29 -20.11 15.11
CA ASN A 38 -11.40 -21.27 14.96
C ASN A 38 -10.58 -21.19 13.66
N LYS A 39 -11.18 -20.67 12.59
CA LYS A 39 -10.49 -20.43 11.31
C LYS A 39 -9.34 -19.42 11.51
N LEU A 40 -9.65 -18.24 12.05
CA LEU A 40 -8.65 -17.20 12.32
C LEU A 40 -7.60 -17.66 13.34
N TRP A 41 -7.99 -18.44 14.34
CA TRP A 41 -7.06 -19.02 15.31
C TRP A 41 -6.01 -19.88 14.61
N TYR A 42 -6.44 -20.77 13.73
CA TYR A 42 -5.52 -21.60 12.96
C TYR A 42 -4.59 -20.76 12.08
N ASP A 43 -5.16 -19.83 11.31
CA ASP A 43 -4.40 -19.00 10.38
C ASP A 43 -3.36 -18.12 11.10
N ILE A 44 -3.77 -17.40 12.14
CA ILE A 44 -2.92 -16.44 12.86
C ILE A 44 -1.89 -17.16 13.75
N SER A 45 -2.27 -18.25 14.42
CA SER A 45 -1.32 -19.01 15.25
C SER A 45 -0.19 -19.62 14.43
N SER A 46 -0.45 -19.93 13.15
CA SER A 46 0.56 -20.48 12.24
C SER A 46 1.61 -19.47 11.77
N MET A 47 1.39 -18.16 12.00
CA MET A 47 2.27 -17.10 11.51
C MET A 47 3.55 -16.92 12.35
N ASP A 48 3.47 -17.07 13.67
CA ASP A 48 4.64 -17.09 14.55
C ASP A 48 4.37 -17.95 15.79
N GLU A 49 5.07 -19.08 15.90
CA GLU A 49 4.96 -20.04 17.03
C GLU A 49 5.34 -19.43 18.39
N ARG A 50 5.95 -18.24 18.40
CA ARG A 50 6.35 -17.51 19.62
C ARG A 50 5.29 -16.52 20.11
N ALA A 51 4.23 -16.30 19.34
CA ALA A 51 3.11 -15.45 19.76
C ALA A 51 2.37 -16.08 20.95
N SER A 52 1.99 -15.28 21.94
CA SER A 52 1.19 -15.78 23.05
C SER A 52 -0.27 -15.99 22.62
N GLU A 53 -0.97 -16.89 23.31
CA GLU A 53 -2.42 -17.08 23.11
C GLU A 53 -3.21 -15.78 23.29
N GLU A 54 -2.77 -14.90 24.19
CA GLU A 54 -3.38 -13.58 24.41
C GLU A 54 -3.18 -12.65 23.20
N GLU A 55 -1.99 -12.64 22.59
CA GLU A 55 -1.70 -11.83 21.39
C GLU A 55 -2.53 -12.30 20.18
N VAL A 56 -2.61 -13.62 19.99
CA VAL A 56 -3.42 -14.25 18.93
C VAL A 56 -4.91 -13.94 19.15
N SER A 57 -5.42 -14.17 20.37
CA SER A 57 -6.80 -13.85 20.73
C SER A 57 -7.13 -12.39 20.44
N TYR A 58 -6.25 -11.47 20.84
CA TYR A 58 -6.45 -10.05 20.60
C TYR A 58 -6.54 -9.71 19.10
N ALA A 59 -5.65 -10.26 18.28
CA ALA A 59 -5.66 -10.04 16.83
C ALA A 59 -6.95 -10.57 16.17
N ILE A 60 -7.43 -11.73 16.60
CA ILE A 60 -8.70 -12.32 16.14
C ILE A 60 -9.86 -11.40 16.51
N ILE A 61 -9.93 -10.96 17.77
CA ILE A 61 -11.04 -10.13 18.25
C ILE A 61 -11.11 -8.82 17.48
N VAL A 62 -9.98 -8.16 17.24
CA VAL A 62 -9.96 -6.91 16.45
C VAL A 62 -10.44 -7.17 15.02
N THR A 63 -10.01 -8.27 14.40
CA THR A 63 -10.42 -8.65 13.03
C THR A 63 -11.93 -8.92 12.95
N MET A 64 -12.47 -9.71 13.87
CA MET A 64 -13.91 -9.99 13.95
C MET A 64 -14.74 -8.75 14.26
N ALA A 65 -14.23 -7.84 15.12
CA ALA A 65 -14.90 -6.59 15.43
C ALA A 65 -15.01 -5.66 14.20
N LEU A 66 -13.99 -5.62 13.34
CA LEU A 66 -14.06 -4.89 12.07
C LEU A 66 -15.04 -5.52 11.09
N LEU A 67 -15.13 -6.85 11.04
CA LEU A 67 -16.15 -7.56 10.26
C LEU A 67 -17.57 -7.21 10.73
N VAL A 68 -17.80 -7.17 12.05
CA VAL A 68 -19.07 -6.73 12.63
C VAL A 68 -19.43 -5.32 12.15
N VAL A 69 -18.48 -4.38 12.16
CA VAL A 69 -18.70 -3.03 11.62
C VAL A 69 -19.10 -3.09 10.15
N CYS A 70 -18.42 -3.89 9.33
CA CYS A 70 -18.72 -4.04 7.90
C CYS A 70 -20.15 -4.54 7.64
N LEU A 71 -20.63 -5.50 8.44
CA LEU A 71 -21.99 -6.02 8.35
C LEU A 71 -23.04 -4.98 8.77
N LEU A 72 -22.74 -4.19 9.80
CA LEU A 72 -23.66 -3.18 10.35
C LEU A 72 -23.77 -1.90 9.50
N LEU A 73 -22.86 -1.68 8.55
CA LEU A 73 -22.91 -0.54 7.62
C LEU A 73 -24.13 -0.60 6.68
N VAL A 74 -24.70 -1.78 6.46
CA VAL A 74 -25.75 -2.03 5.48
C VAL A 74 -27.04 -2.37 6.19
N ASP A 75 -28.14 -1.72 5.78
CA ASP A 75 -29.45 -1.94 6.39
C ASP A 75 -30.07 -3.25 5.90
N ASN A 76 -29.60 -4.37 6.46
CA ASN A 76 -30.11 -5.71 6.18
C ASN A 76 -30.29 -6.49 7.49
N VAL A 77 -31.49 -7.02 7.71
CA VAL A 77 -31.84 -7.78 8.92
C VAL A 77 -30.94 -9.00 9.08
N ARG A 78 -30.58 -9.70 8.00
CA ARG A 78 -29.68 -10.85 8.03
C ARG A 78 -28.30 -10.45 8.53
N HIS A 79 -27.73 -9.37 8.00
CA HIS A 79 -26.40 -8.90 8.39
C HIS A 79 -26.37 -8.48 9.86
N ARG A 80 -27.44 -7.87 10.38
CA ARG A 80 -27.59 -7.57 11.81
C ARG A 80 -27.58 -8.83 12.67
N THR A 81 -28.30 -9.87 12.26
CA THR A 81 -28.29 -11.16 12.98
C THR A 81 -26.90 -11.79 12.99
N LEU A 82 -26.21 -11.80 11.84
CA LEU A 82 -24.83 -12.32 11.75
C LEU A 82 -23.86 -11.50 12.60
N ALA A 83 -23.99 -10.18 12.61
CA ALA A 83 -23.19 -9.29 13.45
C ALA A 83 -23.39 -9.59 14.94
N LEU A 84 -24.63 -9.85 15.38
CA LEU A 84 -24.92 -10.26 16.76
C LEU A 84 -24.31 -11.62 17.10
N ASP A 85 -24.44 -12.61 16.21
CA ASP A 85 -23.81 -13.93 16.42
C ASP A 85 -22.28 -13.79 16.56
N LEU A 86 -21.63 -12.98 15.73
CA LEU A 86 -20.19 -12.68 15.84
C LEU A 86 -19.83 -11.98 17.16
N ILE A 87 -20.66 -11.05 17.64
CA ILE A 87 -20.45 -10.40 18.94
C ILE A 87 -20.52 -11.42 20.08
N CYS A 88 -21.46 -12.36 20.03
CA CYS A 88 -21.53 -13.44 21.02
C CYS A 88 -20.26 -14.28 21.03
N VAL A 89 -19.76 -14.68 19.86
CA VAL A 89 -18.50 -15.44 19.75
C VAL A 89 -17.33 -14.63 20.33
N ILE A 90 -17.22 -13.34 20.00
CA ILE A 90 -16.18 -12.49 20.59
C ILE A 90 -16.29 -12.49 22.12
N GLN A 91 -17.50 -12.34 22.68
CA GLN A 91 -17.72 -12.32 24.13
C GLN A 91 -17.35 -13.64 24.82
N GLU A 92 -17.59 -14.78 24.18
CA GLU A 92 -17.21 -16.10 24.71
C GLU A 92 -15.69 -16.26 24.87
N HIS A 93 -14.91 -15.57 24.03
CA HIS A 93 -13.45 -15.64 24.00
C HIS A 93 -12.75 -14.43 24.63
N THR A 94 -13.48 -13.49 25.22
CA THR A 94 -12.92 -12.23 25.75
C THR A 94 -13.15 -12.12 27.26
N SER A 95 -12.10 -11.80 28.03
CA SER A 95 -12.25 -11.48 29.45
C SER A 95 -12.90 -10.09 29.64
N MET A 96 -13.52 -9.82 30.80
CA MET A 96 -14.14 -8.51 31.08
C MET A 96 -13.17 -7.31 30.94
N GLN A 97 -11.86 -7.50 31.19
CA GLN A 97 -10.87 -6.44 31.05
C GLN A 97 -10.51 -6.17 29.58
N ASP A 98 -10.41 -7.21 28.76
CA ASP A 98 -10.12 -7.09 27.34
C ASP A 98 -11.28 -6.41 26.59
N LEU A 99 -12.51 -6.64 27.06
CA LEU A 99 -13.73 -6.08 26.47
C LEU A 99 -13.74 -4.55 26.47
N GLU A 100 -13.25 -3.90 27.52
CA GLU A 100 -13.11 -2.43 27.57
C GLU A 100 -12.08 -1.92 26.54
N GLN A 101 -10.97 -2.65 26.38
CA GLN A 101 -9.93 -2.28 25.44
C GLN A 101 -10.41 -2.45 23.99
N ILE A 102 -11.16 -3.53 23.72
CA ILE A 102 -11.80 -3.79 22.43
C ILE A 102 -12.86 -2.74 22.14
N GLN A 103 -13.74 -2.42 23.10
CA GLN A 103 -14.72 -1.34 22.96
C GLN A 103 -14.05 0.00 22.65
N ARG A 104 -12.93 0.34 23.30
CA ARG A 104 -12.16 1.55 22.98
C ARG A 104 -11.63 1.55 21.56
N GLN A 105 -11.18 0.41 21.03
CA GLN A 105 -10.73 0.31 19.65
C GLN A 105 -11.92 0.37 18.68
N MET A 106 -12.98 -0.39 18.93
CA MET A 106 -14.22 -0.36 18.16
C MET A 106 -14.79 1.05 18.06
N ASN A 107 -14.80 1.82 19.15
CA ASN A 107 -15.27 3.21 19.16
C ASN A 107 -14.49 4.11 18.17
N LYS A 108 -13.23 3.81 17.87
CA LYS A 108 -12.46 4.52 16.82
C LYS A 108 -12.91 4.18 15.40
N PHE A 109 -13.69 3.12 15.20
CA PHE A 109 -14.24 2.73 13.91
C PHE A 109 -15.75 2.99 13.84
N VAL A 110 -16.45 2.99 14.97
CA VAL A 110 -17.89 3.26 15.08
C VAL A 110 -18.27 4.61 14.47
N TRP A 111 -17.46 5.66 14.62
CA TRP A 111 -17.75 6.96 13.99
C TRP A 111 -17.71 6.90 12.46
N ARG A 112 -16.95 5.97 11.87
CA ARG A 112 -16.94 5.74 10.42
C ARG A 112 -18.21 5.07 9.91
N MET A 113 -19.04 4.50 10.78
CA MET A 113 -20.38 4.02 10.38
C MET A 113 -21.28 5.16 9.89
N GLY A 114 -20.99 6.41 10.27
CA GLY A 114 -21.67 7.60 9.75
C GLY A 114 -21.12 8.11 8.40
N GLU A 115 -20.04 7.52 7.86
CA GLU A 115 -19.46 7.95 6.59
C GLU A 115 -20.33 7.47 5.41
N HIS A 116 -21.00 8.41 4.76
CA HIS A 116 -21.88 8.16 3.62
C HIS A 116 -21.21 7.34 2.51
N ARG A 117 -19.95 7.66 2.19
CA ARG A 117 -19.19 6.98 1.12
C ARG A 117 -18.91 5.51 1.41
N LEU A 118 -18.57 5.20 2.66
CA LEU A 118 -18.27 3.83 3.06
C LEU A 118 -19.55 2.97 3.05
N LYS A 119 -20.64 3.56 3.55
CA LYS A 119 -21.97 2.95 3.49
C LYS A 119 -22.40 2.68 2.04
N GLU A 120 -22.34 3.68 1.16
CA GLU A 120 -22.68 3.54 -0.27
C GLU A 120 -21.85 2.44 -0.95
N ARG A 121 -20.53 2.40 -0.68
CA ARG A 121 -19.66 1.37 -1.24
C ARG A 121 -20.03 -0.04 -0.77
N MET A 122 -20.36 -0.20 0.50
CA MET A 122 -20.81 -1.50 1.03
C MET A 122 -22.16 -1.89 0.45
N GLU A 123 -23.12 -0.97 0.33
CA GLU A 123 -24.41 -1.22 -0.32
C GLU A 123 -24.24 -1.66 -1.78
N GLN A 124 -23.36 -0.98 -2.53
CA GLN A 124 -23.01 -1.37 -3.91
C GLN A 124 -22.36 -2.75 -3.97
N TYR A 125 -21.44 -3.06 -3.06
CA TYR A 125 -20.80 -4.37 -3.01
C TYR A 125 -21.82 -5.51 -2.89
N TRP A 126 -22.78 -5.42 -1.96
CA TRP A 126 -23.79 -6.47 -1.78
C TRP A 126 -24.79 -6.60 -2.94
N GLN A 127 -24.98 -5.54 -3.73
CA GLN A 127 -25.86 -5.55 -4.90
C GLN A 127 -25.13 -5.98 -6.19
N SER A 128 -23.80 -5.95 -6.20
CA SER A 128 -22.98 -6.33 -7.35
C SER A 128 -22.67 -7.84 -7.35
N ASP A 129 -22.19 -8.36 -8.47
CA ASP A 129 -21.61 -9.72 -8.56
C ASP A 129 -20.12 -9.75 -8.19
N MET A 130 -19.52 -8.62 -7.78
CA MET A 130 -18.09 -8.55 -7.48
C MET A 130 -17.76 -9.04 -6.08
N PHE A 131 -16.61 -9.70 -5.92
CA PHE A 131 -16.06 -10.11 -4.64
C PHE A 131 -14.98 -9.13 -4.15
N LEU A 132 -14.94 -8.87 -2.83
CA LEU A 132 -13.97 -7.97 -2.23
C LEU A 132 -12.57 -8.59 -2.22
N SER A 133 -12.46 -9.90 -2.07
CA SER A 133 -11.20 -10.65 -2.16
C SER A 133 -10.57 -10.48 -3.52
N ASP A 134 -11.34 -10.53 -4.62
CA ASP A 134 -10.85 -10.25 -5.97
C ASP A 134 -10.38 -8.80 -6.10
N ALA A 135 -11.15 -7.84 -5.60
CA ALA A 135 -10.77 -6.43 -5.65
C ALA A 135 -9.52 -6.12 -4.81
N ILE A 136 -9.39 -6.76 -3.64
CA ILE A 136 -8.22 -6.63 -2.77
C ILE A 136 -7.04 -7.37 -3.40
N TYR A 137 -7.25 -8.55 -3.96
CA TYR A 137 -6.23 -9.29 -4.70
C TYR A 137 -5.73 -8.44 -5.86
N GLU A 138 -6.62 -7.86 -6.66
CA GLU A 138 -6.27 -6.91 -7.71
C GLU A 138 -5.53 -5.69 -7.17
N VAL A 139 -5.81 -5.17 -5.98
CA VAL A 139 -5.06 -4.00 -5.46
C VAL A 139 -3.70 -4.42 -4.92
N LEU A 140 -3.64 -5.50 -4.16
CA LEU A 140 -2.41 -6.08 -3.61
C LEU A 140 -1.51 -6.65 -4.71
N HIS A 141 -2.08 -7.06 -5.84
CA HIS A 141 -1.40 -7.69 -6.98
C HIS A 141 -1.56 -6.90 -8.30
N LYS A 142 -2.13 -5.69 -8.29
CA LYS A 142 -1.92 -4.70 -9.38
C LYS A 142 -0.48 -4.25 -9.42
N ASP A 143 0.20 -4.44 -8.30
CA ASP A 143 1.65 -4.46 -8.21
C ASP A 143 2.32 -5.71 -8.82
N GLY A 144 1.54 -6.67 -9.35
CA GLY A 144 1.98 -7.75 -10.22
C GLY A 144 1.88 -7.43 -11.71
N LEU A 145 1.23 -6.33 -12.09
CA LEU A 145 1.21 -5.77 -13.44
C LEU A 145 1.27 -4.23 -13.40
N GLU A 146 2.24 -3.70 -12.65
CA GLU A 146 3.07 -2.53 -13.00
C GLU A 146 4.15 -2.23 -11.91
N GLN A 147 4.71 -3.25 -11.26
CA GLN A 147 6.00 -3.09 -10.59
C GLN A 147 7.15 -3.29 -11.60
N GLN A 148 7.52 -2.22 -12.29
CA GLN A 148 8.94 -1.89 -12.28
C GLN A 148 9.22 -1.13 -10.98
N GLU A 149 9.30 -1.86 -9.87
CA GLU A 149 10.17 -1.44 -8.79
C GLU A 149 11.55 -1.22 -9.42
N ILE A 150 11.98 0.05 -9.47
CA ILE A 150 13.40 0.35 -9.58
C ILE A 150 14.01 -0.04 -8.23
N LYS A 151 14.26 -1.35 -8.07
CA LYS A 151 15.27 -1.84 -7.13
C LYS A 151 16.58 -1.13 -7.48
N PRO A 152 17.34 -0.59 -6.50
CA PRO A 152 18.72 -0.22 -6.77
C PRO A 152 19.48 -1.49 -7.16
N GLY A 153 19.80 -1.60 -8.46
CA GLY A 153 20.43 -2.75 -9.11
C GLY A 153 19.41 -3.71 -9.73
N LYS A 154 19.28 -3.86 -11.06
CA LYS A 154 20.13 -3.50 -12.19
C LYS A 154 19.25 -2.91 -13.28
N SER A 155 19.48 -1.63 -13.60
CA SER A 155 18.95 -1.08 -14.84
C SER A 155 19.52 -1.86 -16.04
N HIS A 156 18.70 -2.15 -17.05
CA HIS A 156 19.19 -2.78 -18.28
C HIS A 156 20.28 -1.93 -18.96
N PHE A 157 20.26 -0.62 -18.68
CA PHE A 157 21.20 0.38 -19.17
C PHE A 157 21.90 1.09 -18.01
N ARG A 158 23.23 1.02 -17.98
CA ARG A 158 24.06 1.73 -16.99
C ARG A 158 24.75 2.94 -17.60
N ILE A 159 24.93 4.00 -16.82
CA ILE A 159 25.79 5.11 -17.24
C ILE A 159 27.24 4.63 -17.23
N ALA A 160 27.94 4.80 -18.36
CA ALA A 160 29.35 4.49 -18.44
C ALA A 160 30.15 5.28 -17.39
N LYS A 161 31.08 4.63 -16.69
CA LYS A 161 31.81 5.19 -15.53
C LYS A 161 32.40 6.59 -15.78
N LYS A 162 32.89 6.86 -16.99
CA LYS A 162 33.50 8.15 -17.39
C LYS A 162 32.50 9.27 -17.69
N HIS A 163 31.20 8.96 -17.79
CA HIS A 163 30.16 9.90 -18.20
C HIS A 163 29.14 10.22 -17.10
N LYS A 164 29.33 9.71 -15.87
CA LYS A 164 28.47 10.03 -14.72
C LYS A 164 28.33 11.53 -14.47
N THR A 165 29.44 12.25 -14.61
CA THR A 165 29.49 13.71 -14.48
C THR A 165 28.74 14.42 -15.60
N ASN A 166 28.90 13.96 -16.85
CA ASN A 166 28.20 14.55 -17.99
C ASN A 166 26.69 14.36 -17.89
N PHE A 167 26.26 13.19 -17.44
CA PHE A 167 24.86 12.91 -17.17
C PHE A 167 24.27 13.85 -16.10
N ALA A 168 24.97 14.02 -14.98
CA ALA A 168 24.58 14.97 -13.94
C ALA A 168 24.53 16.42 -14.46
N LYS A 169 25.43 16.81 -15.37
CA LYS A 169 25.43 18.13 -16.02
C LYS A 169 24.17 18.34 -16.90
N ILE A 170 23.79 17.34 -17.69
CA ILE A 170 22.60 17.41 -18.56
C ILE A 170 21.33 17.55 -17.72
N LEU A 171 21.14 16.67 -16.73
CA LEU A 171 19.98 16.74 -15.83
C LEU A 171 19.91 18.06 -15.07
N SER A 172 21.07 18.57 -14.65
CA SER A 172 21.16 19.85 -13.95
C SER A 172 20.63 21.02 -14.78
N ALA A 173 20.90 21.04 -16.07
CA ALA A 173 20.44 22.10 -16.95
C ALA A 173 18.99 21.88 -17.42
N MET A 174 18.53 20.64 -17.58
CA MET A 174 17.09 20.36 -17.77
C MET A 174 16.26 20.84 -16.57
N PHE A 175 16.80 20.70 -15.35
CA PHE A 175 16.18 21.23 -14.13
C PHE A 175 16.14 22.76 -14.13
N GLU A 176 17.22 23.43 -14.52
CA GLU A 176 17.26 24.90 -14.62
C GLU A 176 16.31 25.45 -15.70
N LEU A 177 16.06 24.67 -16.74
CA LEU A 177 15.04 24.95 -17.77
C LEU A 177 13.60 24.64 -17.31
N ARG A 178 13.39 24.24 -16.04
CA ARG A 178 12.08 23.95 -15.44
C ARG A 178 11.28 22.88 -16.19
N MET A 179 11.98 21.90 -16.76
CA MET A 179 11.36 20.82 -17.57
C MET A 179 10.70 19.71 -16.74
N PHE A 180 10.80 19.76 -15.41
CA PHE A 180 10.30 18.72 -14.52
C PHE A 180 9.22 19.28 -13.60
N GLU A 181 8.14 18.51 -13.46
CA GLU A 181 7.06 18.77 -12.51
C GLU A 181 7.06 17.67 -11.44
N ASP A 182 6.59 18.02 -10.25
CA ASP A 182 6.31 17.06 -9.19
C ASP A 182 4.94 16.40 -9.38
N GLU A 183 4.60 15.44 -8.51
CA GLU A 183 3.33 14.69 -8.55
C GLU A 183 2.09 15.58 -8.43
N ASN A 184 2.25 16.85 -8.01
CA ASN A 184 1.17 17.82 -7.89
C ASN A 184 1.10 18.79 -9.10
N GLY A 185 1.88 18.53 -10.15
CA GLY A 185 1.96 19.39 -11.34
C GLY A 185 2.69 20.70 -11.11
N GLN A 186 3.52 20.80 -10.06
CA GLN A 186 4.30 22.00 -9.77
C GLN A 186 5.73 21.82 -10.26
N ILE A 187 6.34 22.90 -10.77
CA ILE A 187 7.73 22.86 -11.23
C ILE A 187 8.64 22.39 -10.09
N ALA A 188 9.43 21.35 -10.39
CA ALA A 188 10.33 20.73 -9.43
C ALA A 188 11.29 21.77 -8.85
N SER A 189 11.32 21.86 -7.52
CA SER A 189 12.10 22.86 -6.77
C SER A 189 13.35 22.28 -6.10
N ASN A 190 13.48 20.95 -6.06
CA ASN A 190 14.62 20.26 -5.44
C ASN A 190 15.46 19.48 -6.45
N LYS A 191 16.55 20.10 -6.89
CA LYS A 191 17.51 19.56 -7.86
C LYS A 191 18.20 18.28 -7.38
N GLN A 192 18.54 18.21 -6.09
CA GLN A 192 19.25 17.07 -5.51
C GLN A 192 18.36 15.83 -5.52
N LYS A 193 17.11 15.99 -5.05
CA LYS A 193 16.12 14.91 -5.01
C LYS A 193 15.82 14.36 -6.41
N LEU A 194 15.61 15.24 -7.40
CA LEU A 194 15.38 14.83 -8.78
C LEU A 194 16.53 14.00 -9.37
N ILE A 195 17.78 14.44 -9.16
CA ILE A 195 18.95 13.76 -9.72
C ILE A 195 19.22 12.42 -9.00
N GLU A 196 18.90 12.33 -7.72
CA GLU A 196 18.95 11.06 -6.97
C GLU A 196 17.90 10.07 -7.47
N GLU A 197 16.65 10.51 -7.68
CA GLU A 197 15.57 9.68 -8.22
C GLU A 197 15.89 9.16 -9.63
N LEU A 198 16.37 10.03 -10.52
CA LEU A 198 16.83 9.61 -11.86
C LEU A 198 18.12 8.79 -11.81
N GLY A 199 18.97 9.01 -10.81
CA GLY A 199 20.17 8.22 -10.55
C GLY A 199 19.85 6.77 -10.19
N VAL A 200 18.80 6.56 -9.39
CA VAL A 200 18.28 5.24 -9.02
C VAL A 200 17.85 4.46 -10.27
N PHE A 201 17.23 5.12 -11.26
CA PHE A 201 16.85 4.50 -12.54
C PHE A 201 18.05 3.97 -13.36
N PHE A 202 19.24 4.58 -13.26
CA PHE A 202 20.43 4.19 -14.02
C PHE A 202 21.48 3.43 -13.21
N ASP A 203 21.13 2.97 -12.00
CA ASP A 203 22.03 2.32 -11.04
C ASP A 203 23.29 3.18 -10.76
N ALA A 204 23.07 4.49 -10.58
CA ALA A 204 24.12 5.48 -10.39
C ALA A 204 23.89 6.30 -9.11
N ASP A 205 24.80 6.14 -8.15
CA ASP A 205 24.80 6.92 -6.91
C ASP A 205 25.27 8.36 -7.14
N TYR A 206 24.39 9.31 -6.81
CA TYR A 206 24.61 10.76 -6.88
C TYR A 206 24.48 11.47 -5.52
N LYS A 207 24.55 10.75 -4.39
CA LYS A 207 24.48 11.31 -3.02
C LYS A 207 25.48 12.46 -2.76
N ASN A 208 26.59 12.49 -3.51
CA ASN A 208 27.62 13.55 -3.45
C ASN A 208 27.63 14.43 -4.72
N LEU A 209 26.46 14.75 -5.27
CA LEU A 209 26.31 15.53 -6.50
C LEU A 209 27.07 16.87 -6.46
N SER A 210 27.03 17.58 -5.34
CA SER A 210 27.72 18.86 -5.15
C SER A 210 29.24 18.73 -5.32
N GLN A 211 29.84 17.63 -4.83
CA GLN A 211 31.26 17.34 -5.01
C GLN A 211 31.58 16.92 -6.45
N LEU A 212 30.73 16.11 -7.09
CA LEU A 212 30.87 15.69 -8.49
C LEU A 212 30.80 16.89 -9.46
N LEU A 213 29.87 17.81 -9.21
CA LEU A 213 29.71 19.03 -10.01
C LEU A 213 30.85 20.01 -9.75
N ASN A 214 31.29 20.19 -8.50
CA ASN A 214 32.43 21.07 -8.17
C ASN A 214 33.77 20.55 -8.71
N ALA A 215 34.01 19.23 -8.70
CA ALA A 215 35.18 18.63 -9.36
C ALA A 215 35.16 18.83 -10.89
N SER A 216 33.97 18.94 -11.47
CA SER A 216 33.80 19.16 -12.91
C SER A 216 33.91 20.62 -13.35
N LYS A 217 33.80 21.58 -12.41
CA LYS A 217 34.06 23.01 -12.66
C LYS A 217 35.54 23.28 -12.91
N GLN A 218 36.41 22.39 -12.46
CA GLN A 218 37.85 22.55 -12.60
C GLN A 218 38.39 22.11 -13.97
N ASN A 219 37.64 21.35 -14.78
CA ASN A 219 38.24 20.71 -15.96
C ASN A 219 37.50 20.76 -17.30
N ASP A 220 36.22 21.13 -17.44
CA ASP A 220 35.64 21.24 -18.80
C ASP A 220 34.41 22.15 -18.88
N ASN A 221 34.46 23.03 -19.90
CA ASN A 221 33.54 24.13 -20.16
C ASN A 221 32.13 23.60 -20.48
N TYR A 222 31.18 23.90 -19.59
CA TYR A 222 29.81 23.36 -19.58
C TYR A 222 29.00 23.60 -20.85
N ILE A 223 29.34 24.65 -21.60
CA ILE A 223 28.60 25.11 -22.77
C ILE A 223 28.84 24.20 -23.98
N GLU A 224 30.05 23.64 -24.12
CA GLU A 224 30.46 22.90 -25.31
C GLU A 224 29.72 21.55 -25.45
N ILE A 225 29.34 20.93 -24.33
CA ILE A 225 28.55 19.69 -24.32
C ILE A 225 27.10 19.98 -24.74
N PHE A 226 26.54 21.10 -24.31
CA PHE A 226 25.19 21.54 -24.67
C PHE A 226 25.08 21.88 -26.15
N GLU A 227 26.07 22.57 -26.71
CA GLU A 227 26.14 22.87 -28.14
C GLU A 227 26.23 21.60 -28.98
N LYS A 228 27.07 20.63 -28.60
CA LYS A 228 27.19 19.34 -29.29
C LYS A 228 25.92 18.49 -29.21
N MET A 229 25.16 18.57 -28.11
CA MET A 229 23.87 17.89 -28.00
C MET A 229 22.78 18.55 -28.85
N MET A 230 22.70 19.89 -28.86
CA MET A 230 21.79 20.62 -29.76
C MET A 230 22.09 20.34 -31.23
N GLU A 231 23.37 20.31 -31.62
CA GLU A 231 23.79 20.07 -32.99
C GLU A 231 23.45 18.64 -33.45
N LYS A 232 23.52 17.65 -32.54
CA LYS A 232 23.05 16.29 -32.81
C LYS A 232 21.53 16.18 -32.83
N ALA A 233 20.81 16.86 -31.94
CA ALA A 233 19.34 16.84 -31.90
C ALA A 233 18.74 17.40 -33.21
N LYS A 234 19.33 18.48 -33.75
CA LYS A 234 18.96 19.05 -35.06
C LYS A 234 19.16 18.08 -36.24
N LYS A 235 19.99 17.04 -36.10
CA LYS A 235 20.18 16.00 -37.14
C LYS A 235 19.14 14.88 -37.06
N TYR A 236 18.46 14.71 -35.92
CA TYR A 236 17.41 13.71 -35.71
C TYR A 236 16.00 14.23 -35.99
N ASP A 237 15.85 15.55 -36.15
CA ASP A 237 14.62 16.20 -36.62
C ASP A 237 14.51 15.97 -38.15
N VAL A 238 14.24 14.71 -38.52
CA VAL A 238 13.88 14.33 -39.89
C VAL A 238 12.40 14.72 -40.05
N LYS A 239 12.18 15.74 -40.87
CA LYS A 239 10.86 16.23 -41.31
C LYS A 239 9.95 15.12 -41.83
#